data_AF-X0TJ21-F1
#
_entry.id   AF-X0TJ21-F1
#
_cell.length_a   1.000
_cell.length_b   1.000
_cell.length_c   1.000
_cell.angle_alpha   90.00
_cell.angle_beta   90.00
_cell.angle_gamma   90.00
#
_symmetry.space_group_name_H-M   'P 1'
#
loop_
_entity.id
_entity.type
_entity.pdbx_description
1 polymer ?
#
loop_
_entity_poly.entity_id
_entity_poly.type
_entity_poly.pdbx_seq_one_letter_code
_entity_poly.pdbx_strand_id
1 'polypeptide(L)' 'AEEMVAKAKEKGLCYGINFNHRFTPAARLAKKWIDEGRIGHQLFMNISMWIRNPRETSPWFQI' A
#
# COMPACT_ATOMS: atom_id res chain seq x y z
N ALA A 1 3.67 10.68 11.10
CA ALA A 1 3.19 9.33 11.51
C ALA A 1 3.95 8.80 12.72
N GLU A 2 5.24 9.09 12.86
CA GLU A 2 6.10 8.62 13.96
C GLU A 2 5.54 8.91 15.37
N GLU A 3 5.00 10.11 15.61
CA GLU A 3 4.38 10.48 16.89
C GLU A 3 3.21 9.56 17.28
N MET A 4 2.35 9.19 16.32
CA MET A 4 1.21 8.31 16.58
C MET A 4 1.67 6.88 16.90
N VAL A 5 2.71 6.39 16.21
CA VAL A 5 3.32 5.09 16.47
C VAL A 5 3.99 5.07 17.85
N ALA A 6 4.75 6.12 18.19
CA ALA A 6 5.40 6.26 19.49
C ALA A 6 4.38 6.28 20.63
N LYS A 7 3.29 7.04 20.48
CA LYS A 7 2.23 7.12 21.50
C LYS A 7 1.49 5.80 21.68
N ALA A 8 1.25 5.05 20.60
CA ALA A 8 0.65 3.73 20.69
C ALA A 8 1.56 2.74 21.42
N LYS A 9 2.87 2.78 21.13
CA LYS A 9 3.87 1.96 21.83
C LYS A 9 3.97 2.31 23.32
N GLU A 10 4.00 3.59 23.67
CA GLU A 10 3.97 4.07 25.07
C GLU A 10 2.75 3.54 25.81
N LYS A 11 1.59 3.52 25.15
CA LYS A 11 0.32 3.05 25.72
C LYS A 11 0.14 1.53 25.67
N GLY A 12 1.06 0.77 25.06
CA GLY A 12 0.90 -0.68 24.86
C GLY A 12 -0.30 -1.04 23.97
N LEU A 13 -0.69 -0.16 23.05
CA LEU A 13 -1.85 -0.35 22.17
C LEU A 13 -1.42 -0.74 20.75
N CYS A 14 -2.25 -1.54 20.08
CA CYS A 14 -2.11 -1.77 18.66
C CYS A 14 -2.59 -0.56 17.87
N TYR A 15 -1.72 0.00 17.03
CA TYR A 15 -2.05 1.09 16.11
C TYR A 15 -2.11 0.58 14.68
N GLY A 16 -3.33 0.39 14.19
CA GLY A 16 -3.60 -0.09 12.84
C GLY A 16 -3.93 1.05 11.87
N ILE A 17 -3.46 0.92 10.63
CA ILE A 17 -3.85 1.78 9.51
C ILE A 17 -4.54 0.91 8.47
N ASN A 18 -5.61 1.43 7.87
CA ASN A 18 -6.34 0.71 6.83
C ASN A 18 -5.57 0.73 5.50
N PHE A 19 -4.75 -0.29 5.28
CA PHE A 19 -4.15 -0.61 3.97
C PHE A 19 -4.97 -1.67 3.24
N ASN A 20 -6.23 -1.34 2.93
CA ASN A 20 -7.20 -2.26 2.31
C ASN A 20 -6.66 -2.97 1.05
N HIS A 21 -5.89 -2.27 0.21
CA HIS A 21 -5.35 -2.82 -1.03
C HIS A 21 -4.41 -4.03 -0.84
N ARG A 22 -3.80 -4.17 0.35
CA ARG A 22 -2.97 -5.31 0.74
C ARG A 22 -3.75 -6.63 0.74
N PHE A 23 -5.07 -6.57 0.85
CA PHE A 23 -5.93 -7.75 0.97
C PHE A 23 -6.61 -8.14 -0.34
N THR A 24 -6.39 -7.41 -1.43
CA THR A 24 -6.96 -7.76 -2.73
C THR A 24 -6.41 -9.12 -3.21
N PRO A 25 -7.23 -9.97 -3.84
CA PRO A 25 -6.76 -11.24 -4.40
C PRO A 25 -5.59 -11.08 -5.37
N ALA A 26 -5.62 -10.01 -6.18
CA ALA A 26 -4.56 -9.69 -7.14
C ALA A 26 -3.20 -9.43 -6.46
N ALA A 27 -3.18 -8.60 -5.39
CA ALA A 27 -1.94 -8.33 -4.66
C ALA A 27 -1.36 -9.59 -4.01
N ARG A 28 -2.22 -10.45 -3.46
CA ARG A 28 -1.79 -11.74 -2.87
C ARG A 28 -1.22 -12.69 -3.92
N LEU A 29 -1.86 -12.77 -5.09
CA LEU A 29 -1.41 -13.63 -6.19
C LEU A 29 -0.07 -13.16 -6.75
N ALA A 30 0.09 -11.86 -6.98
CA ALA A 30 1.35 -11.28 -7.46
C ALA A 30 2.49 -11.55 -6.46
N LYS A 31 2.25 -11.35 -5.16
CA LYS A 31 3.23 -11.72 -4.12
C LYS A 31 3.61 -13.19 -4.17
N LYS A 32 2.62 -14.09 -4.31
CA LYS A 32 2.88 -15.53 -4.42
C LYS A 32 3.79 -15.85 -5.60
N TRP A 33 3.59 -15.22 -6.76
CA TRP A 33 4.45 -15.44 -7.94
C TRP A 33 5.89 -14.98 -7.73
N ILE A 34 6.09 -13.87 -7.02
CA ILE A 34 7.42 -13.37 -6.63
C ILE A 34 8.08 -14.37 -5.69
N ASP A 35 7.38 -14.78 -4.63
CA ASP A 35 7.93 -15.68 -3.60
C ASP A 35 8.27 -17.07 -4.17
N GLU A 36 7.49 -17.56 -5.14
CA GLU A 36 7.73 -18.82 -5.85
C GLU A 36 8.77 -18.71 -6.97
N GLY A 37 9.33 -17.51 -7.22
CA GLY A 37 10.32 -17.29 -8.28
C GLY A 37 9.76 -17.41 -9.71
N ARG A 38 8.43 -17.36 -9.89
CA ARG A 38 7.75 -17.61 -11.18
C ARG A 38 8.05 -16.57 -12.25
N ILE A 39 8.51 -15.39 -11.86
CA ILE A 39 8.87 -14.29 -12.75
C ILE A 39 10.39 -14.07 -12.81
N GLY A 40 11.18 -14.98 -12.22
CA GLY A 40 12.63 -14.82 -12.08
C GLY A 40 13.00 -13.66 -11.17
N HIS A 41 14.13 -13.01 -11.46
CA HIS A 41 14.56 -11.82 -10.72
C HIS A 41 13.76 -10.61 -11.19
N GLN A 42 12.93 -10.05 -10.31
CA GLN A 42 12.16 -8.83 -10.59
C GLN A 42 13.12 -7.66 -10.82
N LEU A 43 13.16 -7.15 -12.05
CA LEU A 43 14.01 -6.00 -12.42
C LEU A 43 13.26 -4.67 -12.40
N PHE A 44 11.98 -4.69 -12.77
CA PHE A 44 11.22 -3.47 -12.98
C PHE A 44 9.73 -3.67 -12.74
N MET A 45 9.06 -2.66 -12.19
CA MET A 45 7.61 -2.57 -12.06
C MET A 45 7.17 -1.20 -12.55
N ASN A 46 6.27 -1.16 -13.54
CA ASN A 46 5.64 0.06 -14.00
C ASN A 46 4.24 0.18 -13.42
N ILE A 47 3.90 1.36 -12.89
CA ILE A 47 2.56 1.67 -12.40
C ILE A 47 2.10 2.95 -13.07
N SER A 48 1.02 2.86 -13.84
CA SER A 48 0.32 4.01 -14.41
C SER A 48 -1.13 3.98 -13.91
N MET A 49 -1.56 5.07 -13.30
CA MET A 49 -2.86 5.18 -12.66
C MET A 49 -3.44 6.55 -13.01
N TRP A 50 -4.68 6.56 -13.49
CA TRP A 50 -5.40 7.77 -13.87
C TRP A 50 -6.73 7.76 -13.12
N ILE A 51 -6.88 8.64 -12.13
CA ILE A 51 -8.10 8.73 -11.33
C ILE A 51 -8.76 10.08 -11.59
N ARG A 52 -9.87 10.08 -12.33
CA ARG A 52 -10.72 11.27 -12.45
C ARG A 52 -11.69 11.34 -11.28
N ASN A 53 -11.25 11.88 -10.14
CA ASN A 53 -12.15 12.17 -9.02
C ASN A 53 -12.57 13.66 -9.04
N PRO A 54 -13.79 14.00 -9.50
CA PRO A 54 -14.24 15.39 -9.61
C PRO A 54 -14.52 16.06 -8.25
N ARG A 55 -14.43 15.33 -7.13
CA ARG A 55 -14.70 15.83 -5.78
C ARG A 55 -13.45 15.97 -4.91
N GLU A 56 -12.29 15.70 -5.47
CA GLU A 56 -11.06 15.64 -4.69
C GLU A 56 -10.38 17.01 -4.60
N THR A 57 -10.08 17.42 -3.38
CA THR A 57 -9.51 18.74 -3.06
C THR A 57 -8.16 18.63 -2.37
N SER A 58 -7.66 17.41 -2.15
CA SER A 58 -6.33 17.19 -1.58
C SER A 58 -5.24 17.78 -2.48
N PRO A 59 -4.28 18.55 -1.94
CA PRO A 59 -3.14 19.06 -2.71
C PRO A 59 -2.18 17.93 -3.16
N TRP A 60 -2.41 16.70 -2.70
CA TRP A 60 -1.63 15.51 -3.02
C TRP A 60 -2.33 14.60 -4.03
N PHE A 61 -3.45 15.03 -4.59
CA PHE A 61 -4.17 14.23 -5.57
C PHE A 61 -3.49 14.27 -6.93
N GLN A 62 -3.49 13.12 -7.61
CA GLN A 62 -2.77 12.90 -8.85
C GLN A 62 -3.27 13.87 -9.93
N ILE A 63 -2.38 14.75 -10.43
CA ILE A 63 -2.61 15.62 -11.60
C ILE A 63 -2.50 14.78 -12.88
#